data_AF-A0A1I7U1N1-F1
#
_entry.id   AF-A0A1I7U1N1-F1
#
_cell.length_a   1.000
_cell.length_b   1.000
_cell.length_c   1.000
_cell.angle_alpha   90.00
_cell.angle_beta   90.00
_cell.angle_gamma   90.00
#
_symmetry.space_group_name_H-M   'P 1'
#
loop_
_entity.id
_entity.type
_entity.pdbx_description
1 polymer ?
#
loop_
_entity_poly.entity_id
_entity_poly.type
_entity_poly.pdbx_seq_one_letter_code
_entity_poly.pdbx_strand_id
1 'polypeptide(L)'
;MPRWNAQYLILKQNNGVLLCPDHFCDLCFTDTFQRSASMGELVKVENQVRAFHEKCKPAGSYYGTKLFGKDKKTRLILAPSTSHTDEHFPFCCGCAEGKNEELIECQSCVQSFHLSCHGSYFGNQNDLKKDEKKNCENCMFNTQMRVGEGVLVFTNTVFRAARIMSGGRGAVIVEVLSTKTKITVPLKSLFCPYPRIANGIFNQMALSKSYKKHQNELVLIKAIFEQRAVFKPNIVRKIPSFKCKYQMHKSVHRYMSGEAESLIPVNGNVEIVTVGKFGFGMIAVMDLNQKIPIGEYIGELISKPECDRRKNLGEDSHDSECMFYTFESDVFVGGKKRKIYIDGAQIGNELA
;
A
#
# COMPACT_ATOMS: atom_id res chain seq x y z
N MET A 1 0.56 7.48 5.92
CA MET A 1 -0.76 7.89 5.41
C MET A 1 -1.17 7.07 4.21
N PRO A 2 -2.47 6.75 4.11
CA PRO A 2 -3.17 6.66 2.84
C PRO A 2 -2.87 7.90 1.99
N ARG A 3 -2.12 7.75 0.90
CA ARG A 3 -1.95 8.83 -0.08
C ARG A 3 -3.07 8.72 -1.11
N TRP A 4 -4.12 9.48 -0.86
CA TRP A 4 -5.30 9.46 -1.71
C TRP A 4 -5.10 10.27 -2.98
N ASN A 5 -4.41 9.71 -3.97
CA ASN A 5 -4.31 10.31 -5.29
C ASN A 5 -5.58 9.99 -6.08
N ALA A 6 -6.60 10.86 -5.98
CA ALA A 6 -7.89 10.65 -6.63
C ALA A 6 -7.74 10.46 -8.15
N GLN A 7 -6.85 11.23 -8.81
CA GLN A 7 -6.63 11.11 -10.25
C GLN A 7 -6.03 9.76 -10.63
N TYR A 8 -5.11 9.23 -9.81
CA TYR A 8 -4.58 7.88 -9.98
C TYR A 8 -5.66 6.81 -9.77
N LEU A 9 -6.45 6.92 -8.69
CA LEU A 9 -7.45 5.91 -8.35
C LEU A 9 -8.58 5.77 -9.38
N ILE A 10 -8.96 6.86 -10.04
CA ILE A 10 -9.99 6.85 -11.09
C ILE A 10 -9.46 6.40 -12.46
N LEU A 11 -8.15 6.17 -12.61
CA LEU A 11 -7.64 5.56 -13.83
C LEU A 11 -8.34 4.22 -14.04
N LYS A 12 -8.72 3.92 -15.29
CA LYS A 12 -9.45 2.69 -15.64
C LYS A 12 -8.70 1.45 -15.13
N GLN A 13 -7.38 1.43 -15.26
CA GLN A 13 -6.50 0.34 -14.80
C GLN A 13 -6.51 0.08 -13.28
N ASN A 14 -6.99 1.05 -12.51
CA ASN A 14 -7.11 0.95 -11.07
C ASN A 14 -8.56 0.62 -10.72
N ASN A 15 -9.37 1.61 -10.36
CA ASN A 15 -10.79 1.37 -10.03
C ASN A 15 -11.74 1.88 -11.12
N GLY A 16 -11.27 2.75 -12.03
CA GLY A 16 -12.09 3.41 -13.05
C GLY A 16 -13.14 4.39 -12.53
N VAL A 17 -13.35 4.42 -11.21
CA VAL A 17 -14.30 5.29 -10.51
C VAL A 17 -13.72 5.76 -9.19
N LEU A 18 -14.23 6.87 -8.66
CA LEU A 18 -13.87 7.33 -7.34
C LEU A 18 -14.65 6.52 -6.30
N LEU A 19 -13.94 5.72 -5.53
CA LEU A 19 -14.51 4.93 -4.44
C LEU A 19 -14.32 5.68 -3.11
N CYS A 20 -15.22 5.51 -2.14
CA CYS A 20 -14.99 6.07 -0.79
C CYS A 20 -14.10 5.15 0.06
N PRO A 21 -13.48 5.64 1.16
CA PRO A 21 -12.54 4.85 1.95
C PRO A 21 -13.08 3.55 2.57
N ASP A 22 -14.40 3.36 2.63
CA ASP A 22 -15.02 2.10 3.08
C ASP A 22 -15.04 1.00 2.00
N HIS A 23 -14.55 1.30 0.78
CA HIS A 23 -14.31 0.34 -0.30
C HIS A 23 -12.85 -0.11 -0.35
N PHE A 24 -12.04 0.28 0.63
CA PHE A 24 -10.65 -0.14 0.74
C PHE A 24 -10.37 -0.70 2.13
N CYS A 25 -9.49 -1.69 2.19
CA CYS A 25 -8.82 -2.00 3.43
C CYS A 25 -7.86 -0.85 3.79
N ASP A 26 -8.20 -0.12 4.84
CA ASP A 26 -7.46 1.05 5.32
C ASP A 26 -5.99 0.76 5.61
N LEU A 27 -5.69 -0.42 6.18
CA LEU A 27 -4.32 -0.86 6.46
C LEU A 27 -3.53 -1.19 5.20
N CYS A 28 -4.09 -1.97 4.27
CA CYS A 28 -3.43 -2.28 2.99
C CYS A 28 -3.17 -1.00 2.19
N PHE A 29 -4.14 -0.09 2.16
CA PHE A 29 -4.01 1.19 1.48
C PHE A 29 -2.94 2.07 2.13
N THR A 30 -2.89 2.13 3.47
CA THR A 30 -1.86 2.84 4.23
C THR A 30 -0.46 2.29 3.96
N ASP A 31 -0.33 0.97 3.82
CA ASP A 31 0.92 0.30 3.46
C ASP A 31 1.19 0.32 1.94
N THR A 32 0.49 1.16 1.17
CA THR A 32 0.68 1.38 -0.26
C THR A 32 0.31 0.22 -1.19
N PHE A 33 -0.48 -0.75 -0.73
CA PHE A 33 -1.03 -1.83 -1.56
C PHE A 33 -2.42 -1.44 -2.07
N GLN A 34 -2.51 -0.42 -2.94
CA GLN A 34 -3.79 0.24 -3.24
C GLN A 34 -4.74 -0.69 -4.02
N ARG A 35 -4.21 -1.47 -4.97
CA ARG A 35 -5.00 -2.44 -5.72
C ARG A 35 -5.50 -3.57 -4.83
N SER A 36 -4.62 -4.12 -3.99
CA SER A 36 -4.99 -5.14 -3.02
C SER A 36 -6.02 -4.60 -2.03
N ALA A 37 -5.91 -3.34 -1.61
CA ALA A 37 -6.83 -2.73 -0.68
C ALA A 37 -8.29 -2.72 -1.17
N SER A 38 -8.55 -2.56 -2.48
CA SER A 38 -9.91 -2.57 -3.05
C SER A 38 -10.47 -3.96 -3.37
N MET A 39 -9.67 -5.01 -3.22
CA MET A 39 -10.07 -6.37 -3.59
C MET A 39 -10.57 -7.18 -2.39
N GLY A 40 -11.41 -8.19 -2.66
CA GLY A 40 -11.88 -9.14 -1.64
C GLY A 40 -12.99 -8.58 -0.75
N GLU A 41 -13.43 -9.38 0.23
CA GLU A 41 -14.45 -8.97 1.17
C GLU A 41 -13.88 -8.04 2.26
N LEU A 42 -14.65 -7.00 2.56
CA LEU A 42 -14.30 -5.97 3.52
C LEU A 42 -15.31 -5.93 4.66
N VAL A 43 -14.81 -5.90 5.89
CA VAL A 43 -15.61 -5.65 7.08
C VAL A 43 -15.54 -4.16 7.42
N LYS A 44 -16.70 -3.52 7.38
CA LYS A 44 -16.84 -2.08 7.67
C LYS A 44 -16.78 -1.82 9.17
N VAL A 45 -16.16 -0.69 9.52
CA VAL A 45 -16.12 -0.19 10.89
C VAL A 45 -17.48 0.40 11.28
N GLU A 46 -17.85 0.24 12.53
CA GLU A 46 -19.03 0.87 13.10
C GLU A 46 -18.83 2.38 13.25
N ASN A 47 -19.80 3.16 12.76
CA ASN A 47 -19.83 4.63 12.84
C ASN A 47 -18.62 5.34 12.21
N GLN A 48 -17.90 4.70 11.28
CA GLN A 48 -16.77 5.30 10.56
C GLN A 48 -16.78 4.90 9.09
N VAL A 49 -16.30 5.79 8.21
CA VAL A 49 -16.10 5.50 6.77
C VAL A 49 -14.75 4.81 6.59
N ARG A 50 -14.63 3.58 7.11
CA ARG A 50 -13.42 2.75 7.07
C ARG A 50 -13.80 1.28 6.94
N ALA A 51 -12.95 0.51 6.30
CA ALA A 51 -13.09 -0.94 6.23
C ALA A 51 -11.74 -1.64 6.27
N PHE A 52 -11.77 -2.94 6.56
CA PHE A 52 -10.59 -3.80 6.60
C PHE A 52 -10.91 -5.15 5.97
N HIS A 53 -9.91 -5.78 5.33
CA HIS A 53 -10.00 -7.22 5.08
C HIS A 53 -10.10 -7.96 6.41
N GLU A 54 -10.78 -9.10 6.43
CA GLU A 54 -10.88 -9.95 7.62
C GLU A 54 -9.49 -10.33 8.17
N LYS A 55 -8.56 -10.71 7.29
CA LYS A 55 -7.15 -10.99 7.63
C LYS A 55 -6.34 -9.76 8.05
N CYS A 56 -6.82 -8.56 7.75
CA CYS A 56 -6.21 -7.29 8.13
C CYS A 56 -6.91 -6.66 9.34
N LYS A 57 -7.60 -7.46 10.16
CA LYS A 57 -8.29 -6.98 11.36
C LYS A 57 -7.31 -6.20 12.27
N PRO A 58 -7.61 -4.93 12.60
CA PRO A 58 -6.87 -4.13 13.57
C PRO A 58 -6.71 -4.80 14.93
N ALA A 59 -5.53 -4.66 15.53
CA ALA A 59 -5.26 -5.10 16.88
C ALA A 59 -6.17 -4.37 17.90
N GLY A 60 -6.68 -5.10 18.89
CA GLY A 60 -7.61 -4.56 19.89
C GLY A 60 -9.04 -4.36 19.42
N SER A 61 -9.34 -4.57 18.13
CA SER A 61 -10.70 -4.49 17.60
C SER A 61 -11.51 -5.76 17.85
N TYR A 62 -12.83 -5.63 17.89
CA TYR A 62 -13.76 -6.75 18.05
C TYR A 62 -14.98 -6.61 17.13
N TYR A 63 -15.68 -7.72 16.90
CA TYR A 63 -16.89 -7.71 16.09
C TYR A 63 -18.09 -7.36 16.96
N GLY A 64 -18.84 -6.35 16.53
CA GLY A 64 -20.20 -6.10 16.98
C GLY A 64 -21.19 -6.70 16.00
N THR A 65 -22.28 -7.28 16.51
CA THR A 65 -23.42 -7.65 15.68
C THR A 65 -24.51 -6.61 15.89
N LYS A 66 -24.90 -5.91 14.81
CA LYS A 66 -26.08 -5.04 14.83
C LYS A 66 -27.13 -5.56 13.85
N LEU A 67 -28.38 -5.52 14.29
CA LEU A 67 -29.55 -5.74 13.44
C LEU A 67 -29.78 -4.46 12.64
N PHE A 68 -29.70 -4.56 11.32
CA PHE A 68 -30.11 -3.50 10.39
C PHE A 68 -31.35 -3.98 9.66
N GLY A 69 -32.53 -3.67 10.20
CA GLY A 69 -33.79 -4.25 9.73
C GLY A 69 -33.84 -5.75 10.05
N LYS A 70 -34.05 -6.59 9.03
CA LYS A 70 -34.05 -8.06 9.16
C LYS A 70 -32.65 -8.69 9.02
N ASP A 71 -31.65 -7.93 8.60
CA ASP A 71 -30.30 -8.45 8.33
C ASP A 71 -29.37 -8.24 9.52
N LYS A 72 -28.72 -9.31 9.98
CA LYS A 72 -27.58 -9.22 10.91
C LYS A 72 -26.34 -8.88 10.10
N LYS A 73 -25.77 -7.69 10.31
CA LYS A 73 -24.49 -7.31 9.71
C LYS A 73 -23.40 -7.22 10.77
N THR A 74 -22.34 -7.98 10.56
CA THR A 74 -21.13 -7.92 11.38
C THR A 74 -20.39 -6.61 11.09
N ARG A 75 -20.09 -5.83 12.12
CA ARG A 75 -19.30 -4.60 12.03
C ARG A 75 -18.09 -4.69 12.92
N LEU A 76 -17.02 -4.02 12.53
CA LEU A 76 -15.83 -3.92 13.36
C LEU A 76 -15.93 -2.71 14.30
N ILE A 77 -15.64 -2.91 15.58
CA ILE A 77 -15.50 -1.82 16.56
C ILE A 77 -14.01 -1.67 16.85
N LEU A 78 -13.47 -0.48 16.56
CA LEU A 78 -12.09 -0.14 16.86
C LEU A 78 -11.92 0.12 18.36
N ALA A 79 -10.75 -0.20 18.89
CA ALA A 79 -10.41 0.14 20.26
C ALA A 79 -10.45 1.65 20.48
N PRO A 80 -10.92 2.13 21.65
CA PRO A 80 -10.82 3.54 21.99
C PRO A 80 -9.35 3.97 22.05
N SER A 81 -9.08 5.23 21.72
CA SER A 81 -7.72 5.76 21.85
C SER A 81 -7.38 5.89 23.34
N THR A 82 -6.25 5.33 23.74
CA THR A 82 -5.64 5.53 25.05
C THR A 82 -4.59 6.64 24.97
N SER A 83 -4.29 7.31 26.07
CA SER A 83 -3.13 8.21 26.16
C SER A 83 -1.84 7.39 26.26
N HIS A 84 -0.75 7.93 25.73
CA HIS A 84 0.59 7.42 25.93
C HIS A 84 1.33 8.31 26.95
N THR A 85 2.06 7.68 27.86
CA THR A 85 2.77 8.36 28.96
C THR A 85 4.21 7.86 29.14
N ASP A 86 4.68 6.98 28.25
CA ASP A 86 6.01 6.39 28.36
C ASP A 86 7.02 7.15 27.49
N GLU A 87 8.22 6.59 27.34
CA GLU A 87 9.30 7.13 26.51
C GLU A 87 8.91 7.21 25.04
N HIS A 88 9.11 8.37 24.41
CA HIS A 88 8.91 8.55 22.97
C HIS A 88 10.06 7.95 22.14
N PHE A 89 9.73 7.56 20.92
CA PHE A 89 10.70 7.03 19.98
C PHE A 89 11.64 8.16 19.52
N PRO A 90 12.97 8.01 19.66
CA PRO A 90 13.92 9.13 19.54
C PRO A 90 14.25 9.51 18.08
N PHE A 91 13.46 9.05 17.11
CA PHE A 91 13.68 9.33 15.68
C PHE A 91 12.39 9.79 15.02
N CYS A 92 12.52 10.66 14.01
CA CYS A 92 11.37 11.18 13.28
C CYS A 92 10.65 10.05 12.52
N CYS A 93 9.36 9.87 12.79
CA CYS A 93 8.51 8.91 12.09
C CYS A 93 8.14 9.33 10.65
N GLY A 94 8.60 10.49 10.18
CA GLY A 94 8.36 10.98 8.82
C GLY A 94 9.58 10.86 7.88
N CYS A 95 10.79 11.13 8.38
CA CYS A 95 12.01 11.14 7.56
C CYS A 95 13.08 10.14 8.00
N ALA A 96 12.97 9.55 9.19
CA ALA A 96 14.01 8.73 9.84
C ALA A 96 15.34 9.42 10.15
N GLU A 97 15.75 10.40 9.35
CA GLU A 97 16.99 11.14 9.48
C GLU A 97 16.88 12.27 10.50
N GLY A 98 18.01 12.65 11.10
CA GLY A 98 18.12 13.88 11.87
C GLY A 98 18.11 15.07 10.93
N LYS A 99 17.12 15.96 11.07
CA LYS A 99 17.16 17.30 10.47
C LYS A 99 17.77 18.26 11.49
N ASN A 100 18.21 19.44 11.04
CA ASN A 100 18.50 20.57 11.93
C ASN A 100 17.18 21.21 12.43
N GLU A 101 16.27 20.38 12.91
CA GLU A 101 14.94 20.74 13.39
C GLU A 101 14.65 19.92 14.65
N GLU A 102 13.97 20.52 15.61
CA GLU A 102 13.61 19.85 16.86
C GLU A 102 12.59 18.73 16.61
N LEU A 103 12.78 17.60 17.32
CA LEU A 103 11.83 16.51 17.35
C LEU A 103 10.68 16.84 18.30
N ILE A 104 9.45 16.83 17.77
CA ILE A 104 8.24 17.00 18.53
C ILE A 104 7.73 15.63 18.98
N GLU A 105 7.57 15.47 20.28
CA GLU A 105 6.93 14.30 20.90
C GLU A 105 5.41 14.35 20.70
N CYS A 106 4.82 13.29 20.18
CA CYS A 106 3.38 13.23 19.98
C CYS A 106 2.65 13.15 21.32
N GLN A 107 1.66 14.02 21.52
CA GLN A 107 0.84 14.02 22.75
C GLN A 107 0.03 12.72 22.97
N SER A 108 -0.22 11.96 21.91
CA SER A 108 -1.17 10.83 21.93
C SER A 108 -0.52 9.45 21.74
N CYS A 109 0.76 9.37 21.38
CA CYS A 109 1.45 8.09 21.15
C CYS A 109 2.97 8.22 21.26
N VAL A 110 3.64 7.07 21.18
CA VAL A 110 5.10 6.91 21.26
C VAL A 110 5.90 7.57 20.13
N GLN A 111 5.28 8.18 19.12
CA GLN A 111 6.01 8.70 17.97
C GLN A 111 6.56 10.10 18.23
N SER A 112 7.73 10.37 17.64
CA SER A 112 8.26 11.72 17.49
C SER A 112 8.38 12.09 16.02
N PHE A 113 8.26 13.37 15.70
CA PHE A 113 8.29 13.88 14.33
C PHE A 113 8.85 15.29 14.25
N HIS A 114 9.46 15.65 13.12
CA HIS A 114 9.73 17.05 12.79
C HIS A 114 8.46 17.71 12.27
N LEU A 115 8.23 18.98 12.59
CA LEU A 115 7.06 19.72 12.08
C LEU A 115 7.06 19.78 10.55
N SER A 116 8.25 19.93 9.91
CA SER A 116 8.39 19.89 8.45
C SER A 116 8.10 18.53 7.82
N CYS A 117 8.13 17.45 8.61
CA CYS A 117 7.83 16.09 8.14
C CYS A 117 6.37 15.70 8.35
N HIS A 118 5.56 16.62 8.86
CA HIS A 118 4.15 16.41 9.14
C HIS A 118 3.36 16.39 7.82
N GLY A 119 2.87 15.20 7.43
CA GLY A 119 2.31 14.94 6.11
C GLY A 119 0.87 15.40 5.89
N SER A 120 0.17 15.96 6.88
CA SER A 120 -1.20 16.46 6.72
C SER A 120 -1.27 17.87 6.10
N TYR A 121 -0.17 18.31 5.51
CA TYR A 121 0.05 19.70 5.17
C TYR A 121 0.08 19.91 3.66
N PHE A 122 -0.87 20.69 3.17
CA PHE A 122 -0.94 21.18 1.78
C PHE A 122 -0.85 22.74 1.71
N GLY A 123 -0.36 23.44 2.76
CA GLY A 123 -0.59 24.89 2.97
C GLY A 123 0.57 25.73 3.58
N ASN A 124 0.30 26.61 4.57
CA ASN A 124 1.25 27.38 5.43
C ASN A 124 1.26 26.86 6.89
N GLN A 125 2.41 26.56 7.54
CA GLN A 125 2.50 25.85 8.84
C GLN A 125 1.86 26.65 9.98
N ASN A 126 1.68 27.94 9.74
CA ASN A 126 0.96 28.85 10.62
C ASN A 126 -0.54 28.56 10.72
N ASP A 127 -1.12 27.82 9.76
CA ASP A 127 -2.56 27.53 9.69
C ASP A 127 -2.98 26.33 10.56
N LEU A 128 -2.02 25.55 11.07
CA LEU A 128 -2.31 24.41 11.95
C LEU A 128 -2.84 24.89 13.31
N LYS A 129 -3.90 24.26 13.78
CA LYS A 129 -4.34 24.44 15.17
C LYS A 129 -3.27 23.94 16.12
N LYS A 130 -3.23 24.50 17.33
CA LYS A 130 -2.23 24.16 18.36
C LYS A 130 -2.15 22.65 18.63
N ASP A 131 -3.28 21.94 18.61
CA ASP A 131 -3.35 20.51 18.87
C ASP A 131 -2.90 19.65 17.67
N GLU A 132 -2.99 20.17 16.45
CA GLU A 132 -2.51 19.48 15.23
C GLU A 132 -0.99 19.52 15.15
N LYS A 133 -0.37 20.59 15.67
CA LYS A 133 1.09 20.71 15.78
C LYS A 133 1.72 19.72 16.77
N LYS A 134 0.93 19.11 17.66
CA LYS A 134 1.38 18.18 18.71
C LYS A 134 1.01 16.72 18.48
N ASN A 135 0.26 16.43 17.42
CA ASN A 135 -0.14 15.06 17.09
C ASN A 135 0.58 14.58 15.83
N CYS A 136 1.20 13.41 15.92
CA CYS A 136 1.77 12.78 14.74
C CYS A 136 0.65 12.38 13.76
N GLU A 137 1.06 12.15 12.51
CA GLU A 137 0.18 11.72 11.42
C GLU A 137 -0.64 10.47 11.80
N ASN A 138 -0.02 9.47 12.44
CA ASN A 138 -0.72 8.23 12.81
C ASN A 138 -1.84 8.48 13.84
N CYS A 139 -1.67 9.45 14.73
CA CYS A 139 -2.71 9.82 15.69
C CYS A 139 -3.83 10.63 15.04
N MET A 140 -3.49 11.59 14.17
CA MET A 140 -4.47 12.38 13.44
C MET A 140 -5.40 11.53 12.58
N PHE A 141 -4.83 10.54 11.87
CA PHE A 141 -5.59 9.64 11.00
C PHE A 141 -6.04 8.35 11.68
N ASN A 142 -5.81 8.22 12.99
CA ASN A 142 -6.10 7.01 13.75
C ASN A 142 -5.63 5.74 13.01
N THR A 143 -4.37 5.73 12.58
CA THR A 143 -3.74 4.59 11.88
C THR A 143 -3.73 3.38 12.80
N GLN A 144 -4.12 2.24 12.25
CA GLN A 144 -4.22 0.97 12.99
C GLN A 144 -2.96 0.12 12.81
N MET A 145 -2.87 -1.00 13.52
CA MET A 145 -1.84 -2.04 13.34
C MET A 145 -2.53 -3.41 13.29
N ARG A 146 -1.98 -4.38 12.57
CA ARG A 146 -2.53 -5.76 12.49
C ARG A 146 -2.08 -6.61 13.65
N VAL A 147 -2.87 -7.62 13.98
CA VAL A 147 -2.36 -8.77 14.75
C VAL A 147 -1.30 -9.50 13.92
N GLY A 148 -0.22 -9.94 14.57
CA GLY A 148 0.95 -10.57 13.95
C GLY A 148 1.99 -9.58 13.42
N GLU A 149 1.68 -8.28 13.41
CA GLU A 149 2.59 -7.24 12.93
C GLU A 149 3.80 -7.11 13.87
N GLY A 150 4.99 -6.98 13.27
CA GLY A 150 6.20 -6.68 14.02
C GLY A 150 6.28 -5.19 14.35
N VAL A 151 6.56 -4.89 15.60
CA VAL A 151 6.54 -3.56 16.19
C VAL A 151 7.75 -3.36 17.09
N LEU A 152 7.99 -2.12 17.50
CA LEU A 152 8.92 -1.78 18.56
C LEU A 152 8.16 -1.40 19.82
N VAL A 153 8.61 -1.90 20.96
CA VAL A 153 8.06 -1.56 22.30
C VAL A 153 9.20 -1.15 23.21
N PHE A 154 9.02 -0.06 23.95
CA PHE A 154 10.01 0.35 24.94
C PHE A 154 9.99 -0.59 26.14
N THR A 155 11.14 -1.16 26.47
CA THR A 155 11.29 -2.00 27.67
C THR A 155 12.61 -1.66 28.37
N ASN A 156 12.52 -1.24 29.62
CA ASN A 156 13.62 -0.83 30.48
C ASN A 156 14.44 0.34 29.88
N THR A 157 15.33 0.05 28.95
CA THR A 157 16.38 0.98 28.48
C THR A 157 16.36 1.23 26.97
N VAL A 158 15.70 0.37 26.17
CA VAL A 158 15.71 0.45 24.71
C VAL A 158 14.37 0.01 24.11
N PHE A 159 14.11 0.44 22.89
CA PHE A 159 13.05 -0.12 22.07
C PHE A 159 13.46 -1.50 21.58
N ARG A 160 12.58 -2.48 21.78
CA ARG A 160 12.81 -3.87 21.40
C ARG A 160 11.84 -4.33 20.34
N ALA A 161 12.33 -5.19 19.48
CA ALA A 161 11.53 -5.95 18.53
C ALA A 161 10.49 -6.79 19.27
N ALA A 162 9.23 -6.59 18.91
CA ALA A 162 8.10 -7.34 19.44
C ALA A 162 7.12 -7.70 18.33
N ARG A 163 6.20 -8.63 18.62
CA ARG A 163 5.11 -8.99 17.72
C ARG A 163 3.77 -8.88 18.43
N ILE A 164 2.78 -8.27 17.77
CA ILE A 164 1.42 -8.19 18.29
C ILE A 164 0.79 -9.58 18.24
N MET A 165 0.42 -10.14 19.39
CA MET A 165 -0.14 -11.49 19.47
C MET A 165 -1.66 -11.49 19.45
N SER A 166 -2.26 -10.56 20.18
CA SER A 166 -3.71 -10.40 20.29
C SER A 166 -4.04 -9.06 20.95
N GLY A 167 -5.31 -8.69 21.03
CA GLY A 167 -5.72 -7.46 21.71
C GLY A 167 -7.11 -7.51 22.34
N GLY A 168 -7.33 -6.56 23.25
CA GLY A 168 -8.62 -6.21 23.86
C GLY A 168 -8.86 -4.70 23.76
N ARG A 169 -9.87 -4.18 24.48
CA ARG A 169 -10.29 -2.76 24.42
C ARG A 169 -9.15 -1.81 24.88
N GLY A 170 -8.34 -1.32 23.94
CA GLY A 170 -7.30 -0.29 24.17
C GLY A 170 -5.89 -0.80 24.50
N ALA A 171 -5.75 -2.09 24.86
CA ALA A 171 -4.47 -2.72 25.16
C ALA A 171 -4.25 -3.98 24.32
N VAL A 172 -2.99 -4.28 24.04
CA VAL A 172 -2.58 -5.43 23.23
C VAL A 172 -1.53 -6.26 23.96
N ILE A 173 -1.56 -7.57 23.70
CA ILE A 173 -0.52 -8.47 24.17
C ILE A 173 0.55 -8.52 23.08
N VAL A 174 1.78 -8.19 23.45
CA VAL A 174 2.94 -8.29 22.57
C VAL A 174 3.94 -9.30 23.12
N GLU A 175 4.56 -10.07 22.24
CA GLU A 175 5.71 -10.91 22.56
C GLU A 175 6.99 -10.16 22.22
N VAL A 176 7.82 -9.87 23.21
CA VAL A 176 9.16 -9.31 23.02
C VAL A 176 10.07 -10.40 22.46
N LEU A 177 10.58 -10.22 21.25
CA LEU A 177 11.20 -11.30 20.49
C LEU A 177 12.51 -11.80 21.09
N SER A 178 13.28 -10.91 21.73
CA SER A 178 14.58 -11.23 22.34
C SER A 178 14.44 -12.04 23.63
N THR A 179 13.40 -11.82 24.42
CA THR A 179 13.19 -12.51 25.71
C THR A 179 12.08 -13.55 25.68
N LYS A 180 11.26 -13.58 24.61
CA LYS A 180 10.04 -14.37 24.49
C LYS A 180 9.00 -14.07 25.58
N THR A 181 9.13 -12.92 26.24
CA THR A 181 8.19 -12.48 27.28
C THR A 181 6.96 -11.87 26.64
N LYS A 182 5.78 -12.22 27.16
CA LYS A 182 4.52 -11.60 26.78
C LYS A 182 4.18 -10.48 27.76
N ILE A 183 3.94 -9.29 27.24
CA ILE A 183 3.57 -8.12 28.04
C ILE A 183 2.30 -7.49 27.47
N THR A 184 1.50 -6.89 28.34
CA THR A 184 0.31 -6.13 27.96
C THR A 184 0.68 -4.66 27.94
N VAL A 185 0.51 -4.00 26.79
CA VAL A 185 0.82 -2.57 26.63
C VAL A 185 -0.31 -1.85 25.89
N PRO A 186 -0.48 -0.53 26.13
CA PRO A 186 -1.38 0.28 25.31
C PRO A 186 -0.96 0.23 23.83
N LEU A 187 -1.93 0.19 22.91
CA LEU A 187 -1.62 0.17 21.47
C LEU A 187 -0.78 1.39 21.04
N LYS A 188 -1.00 2.54 21.70
CA LYS A 188 -0.28 3.80 21.43
C LYS A 188 1.16 3.83 21.96
N SER A 189 1.58 2.85 22.78
CA SER A 189 2.98 2.65 23.20
C SER A 189 3.79 1.79 22.21
N LEU A 190 3.16 1.33 21.12
CA LEU A 190 3.85 0.58 20.07
C LEU A 190 4.28 1.50 18.95
N PHE A 191 5.53 1.37 18.54
CA PHE A 191 6.08 2.04 17.38
C PHE A 191 6.12 1.08 16.19
N CYS A 192 5.51 1.48 15.09
CA CYS A 192 5.52 0.71 13.85
C CYS A 192 5.88 1.64 12.69
N PRO A 193 7.11 1.57 12.15
CA PRO A 193 7.52 2.48 11.09
C PRO A 193 6.82 2.14 9.77
N TYR A 194 6.62 3.15 8.92
CA TYR A 194 6.21 2.91 7.54
C TYR A 194 7.30 2.13 6.78
N PRO A 195 6.94 1.24 5.83
CA PRO A 195 7.92 0.48 5.05
C PRO A 195 9.01 1.38 4.42
N ARG A 196 8.61 2.53 3.86
CA ARG A 196 9.51 3.48 3.18
C ARG A 196 10.59 4.11 4.07
N ILE A 197 10.39 4.19 5.39
CA ILE A 197 11.33 4.82 6.32
C ILE A 197 12.04 3.81 7.23
N ALA A 198 11.61 2.55 7.22
CA ALA A 198 12.09 1.52 8.15
C ALA A 198 13.62 1.35 8.08
N ASN A 199 14.19 1.33 6.86
CA ASN A 199 15.64 1.24 6.65
C ASN A 199 16.39 2.45 7.23
N GLY A 200 15.87 3.66 7.02
CA GLY A 200 16.46 4.87 7.58
C GLY A 200 16.48 4.81 9.12
N ILE A 201 15.37 4.37 9.73
CA ILE A 201 15.27 4.24 11.19
C ILE A 201 16.27 3.21 11.69
N PHE A 202 16.35 2.05 11.04
CA PHE A 202 17.30 1.01 11.41
C PHE A 202 18.74 1.51 11.40
N ASN A 203 19.14 2.24 10.35
CA ASN A 203 20.49 2.80 10.25
C ASN A 203 20.79 3.75 11.41
N GLN A 204 19.85 4.62 11.78
CA GLN A 204 20.02 5.52 12.94
C GLN A 204 20.09 4.76 14.27
N MET A 205 19.26 3.73 14.45
CA MET A 205 19.33 2.86 15.62
C MET A 205 20.68 2.16 15.72
N ALA A 206 21.22 1.66 14.60
CA ALA A 206 22.52 0.98 14.56
C ALA A 206 23.69 1.92 14.91
N LEU A 207 23.59 3.20 14.57
CA LEU A 207 24.59 4.22 14.91
C LEU A 207 24.46 4.74 16.35
N SER A 208 23.29 4.57 16.98
CA SER A 208 23.03 5.08 18.33
C SER A 208 23.86 4.38 19.40
N LYS A 209 24.38 5.17 20.35
CA LYS A 209 25.11 4.65 21.52
C LYS A 209 24.26 3.68 22.33
N SER A 210 22.94 3.88 22.39
CA SER A 210 22.00 3.04 23.13
C SER A 210 21.96 1.61 22.63
N TYR A 211 22.29 1.34 21.36
CA TYR A 211 22.26 -0.01 20.79
C TYR A 211 23.63 -0.70 20.70
N LYS A 212 24.72 -0.02 21.10
CA LYS A 212 26.07 -0.64 21.12
C LYS A 212 26.12 -1.92 21.95
N LYS A 213 25.38 -1.96 23.07
CA LYS A 213 25.28 -3.14 23.95
C LYS A 213 24.10 -4.08 23.62
N HIS A 214 23.32 -3.76 22.58
CA HIS A 214 22.09 -4.46 22.21
C HIS A 214 22.12 -4.96 20.75
N GLN A 215 23.27 -5.46 20.28
CA GLN A 215 23.44 -5.90 18.88
C GLN A 215 22.48 -7.02 18.48
N ASN A 216 22.18 -7.96 19.39
CA ASN A 216 21.18 -9.01 19.14
C ASN A 216 19.77 -8.42 18.89
N GLU A 217 19.45 -7.29 19.52
CA GLU A 217 18.18 -6.60 19.31
C GLU A 217 18.10 -5.99 17.91
N LEU A 218 19.21 -5.40 17.43
CA LEU A 218 19.28 -4.86 16.07
C LEU A 218 19.04 -5.94 15.01
N VAL A 219 19.55 -7.16 15.19
CA VAL A 219 19.28 -8.27 14.26
C VAL A 219 17.78 -8.57 14.18
N LEU A 220 17.08 -8.60 15.32
CA LEU A 220 15.63 -8.85 15.37
C LEU A 220 14.83 -7.69 14.77
N ILE A 221 15.22 -6.45 15.03
CA ILE A 221 14.60 -5.24 14.47
C ILE A 221 14.73 -5.26 12.94
N LYS A 222 15.93 -5.54 12.43
CA LYS A 222 16.18 -5.66 10.99
C LYS A 222 15.25 -6.68 10.34
N ALA A 223 15.13 -7.86 10.94
CA ALA A 223 14.24 -8.92 10.42
C ALA A 223 12.76 -8.50 10.38
N ILE A 224 12.27 -7.76 11.40
CA ILE A 224 10.91 -7.22 11.38
C ILE A 224 10.73 -6.19 10.25
N PHE A 225 11.70 -5.29 10.07
CA PHE A 225 11.62 -4.24 9.06
C PHE A 225 11.69 -4.82 7.64
N GLU A 226 12.55 -5.81 7.41
CA GLU A 226 12.62 -6.56 6.15
C GLU A 226 11.30 -7.28 5.85
N GLN A 227 10.72 -7.98 6.84
CA GLN A 227 9.41 -8.62 6.71
C GLN A 227 8.33 -7.61 6.33
N ARG A 228 8.37 -6.41 6.91
CA ARG A 228 7.41 -5.34 6.61
C ARG A 228 7.59 -4.81 5.19
N ALA A 229 8.83 -4.62 4.74
CA ALA A 229 9.13 -4.12 3.40
C ALA A 229 8.65 -5.05 2.29
N VAL A 230 8.63 -6.37 2.54
CA VAL A 230 8.20 -7.39 1.56
C VAL A 230 6.79 -7.93 1.81
N PHE A 231 6.10 -7.44 2.84
CA PHE A 231 4.75 -7.89 3.16
C PHE A 231 3.83 -7.66 1.95
N LYS A 232 3.03 -8.67 1.60
CA LYS A 232 1.92 -8.52 0.65
C LYS A 232 0.67 -9.14 1.28
N PRO A 233 -0.47 -8.46 1.28
CA PRO A 233 -1.69 -9.05 1.79
C PRO A 233 -2.05 -10.28 0.95
N ASN A 234 -2.38 -11.39 1.62
CA ASN A 234 -2.79 -12.62 0.94
C ASN A 234 -4.24 -12.49 0.43
N ILE A 235 -4.36 -11.88 -0.75
CA ILE A 235 -5.61 -11.64 -1.45
C ILE A 235 -5.66 -12.51 -2.69
N VAL A 236 -6.69 -13.33 -2.80
CA VAL A 236 -6.93 -14.16 -3.97
C VAL A 236 -7.30 -13.25 -5.14
N ARG A 237 -6.40 -13.17 -6.13
CA ARG A 237 -6.66 -12.46 -7.38
C ARG A 237 -7.35 -13.40 -8.36
N LYS A 238 -8.45 -12.96 -8.96
CA LYS A 238 -9.05 -13.66 -10.09
C LYS A 238 -8.22 -13.41 -11.34
N ILE A 239 -8.19 -14.39 -12.25
CA ILE A 239 -7.64 -14.19 -13.59
C ILE A 239 -8.40 -13.01 -14.23
N PRO A 240 -7.69 -12.03 -14.83
CA PRO A 240 -8.35 -10.92 -15.52
C PRO A 240 -9.27 -11.41 -16.63
N SER A 241 -10.39 -10.71 -16.85
CA SER A 241 -11.16 -10.88 -18.08
C SER A 241 -10.49 -10.09 -19.21
N PHE A 242 -10.11 -10.77 -20.29
CA PHE A 242 -9.52 -10.13 -21.46
C PHE A 242 -10.59 -9.64 -22.43
N LYS A 243 -10.32 -8.51 -23.09
CA LYS A 243 -11.23 -7.94 -24.11
C LYS A 243 -10.76 -8.23 -25.53
N CYS A 244 -9.48 -8.58 -25.70
CA CYS A 244 -8.86 -8.99 -26.96
C CYS A 244 -9.21 -8.06 -28.13
N LYS A 245 -9.17 -6.74 -27.92
CA LYS A 245 -9.32 -5.74 -28.98
C LYS A 245 -8.58 -4.45 -28.67
N TYR A 246 -8.06 -3.77 -29.69
CA TYR A 246 -7.52 -2.44 -29.50
C TYR A 246 -8.65 -1.46 -29.15
N GLN A 247 -8.34 -0.50 -28.28
CA GLN A 247 -9.18 0.67 -28.05
C GLN A 247 -8.35 1.92 -28.27
N MET A 248 -8.87 2.90 -29.00
CA MET A 248 -8.22 4.20 -29.11
C MET A 248 -8.61 5.09 -27.93
N HIS A 249 -7.61 5.68 -27.28
CA HIS A 249 -7.84 6.76 -26.33
C HIS A 249 -8.01 8.10 -27.05
N LYS A 250 -8.78 9.02 -26.47
CA LYS A 250 -9.01 10.38 -27.02
C LYS A 250 -7.72 11.14 -27.34
N SER A 251 -6.60 10.79 -26.70
CA SER A 251 -5.29 11.40 -26.95
C SER A 251 -4.68 11.08 -28.32
N VAL A 252 -5.11 10.01 -28.98
CA VAL A 252 -4.62 9.59 -30.31
C VAL A 252 -5.57 9.93 -31.45
N HIS A 253 -6.84 10.26 -31.14
CA HIS A 253 -7.88 10.55 -32.15
C HIS A 253 -7.53 11.70 -33.11
N ARG A 254 -6.58 12.57 -32.74
CA ARG A 254 -6.14 13.69 -33.60
C ARG A 254 -5.31 13.25 -34.80
N TYR A 255 -4.78 12.03 -34.80
CA TYR A 255 -3.87 11.54 -35.83
C TYR A 255 -4.05 10.05 -36.17
N MET A 256 -5.00 9.37 -35.53
CA MET A 256 -5.44 8.03 -35.87
C MET A 256 -6.96 8.04 -35.98
N SER A 257 -7.49 7.43 -37.04
CA SER A 257 -8.91 7.25 -37.31
C SER A 257 -9.13 5.84 -37.85
N GLY A 258 -10.25 5.22 -37.50
CA GLY A 258 -10.60 3.85 -37.92
C GLY A 258 -10.49 2.82 -36.80
N GLU A 259 -10.98 1.62 -37.07
CA GLU A 259 -10.77 0.46 -36.19
C GLU A 259 -9.42 -0.18 -36.52
N ALA A 260 -8.72 -0.71 -35.53
CA ALA A 260 -7.51 -1.48 -35.79
C ALA A 260 -7.88 -2.76 -36.54
N GLU A 261 -7.12 -3.08 -37.59
CA GLU A 261 -7.36 -4.26 -38.43
C GLU A 261 -7.13 -5.59 -37.68
N SER A 262 -7.59 -6.66 -38.33
CA SER A 262 -7.55 -8.08 -37.90
C SER A 262 -6.41 -8.44 -36.95
N LEU A 263 -6.78 -8.95 -35.78
CA LEU A 263 -5.87 -9.37 -34.73
C LEU A 263 -5.32 -10.77 -35.02
N ILE A 264 -4.01 -10.99 -34.88
CA ILE A 264 -3.49 -12.35 -34.69
C ILE A 264 -3.94 -12.82 -33.29
N PRO A 265 -4.84 -13.83 -33.19
CA PRO A 265 -5.31 -14.32 -31.91
C PRO A 265 -4.16 -14.96 -31.14
N VAL A 266 -4.29 -15.00 -29.81
CA VAL A 266 -3.33 -15.74 -28.98
C VAL A 266 -3.41 -17.21 -29.34
N ASN A 267 -2.25 -17.82 -29.50
CA ASN A 267 -2.10 -19.22 -29.87
C ASN A 267 -2.79 -20.11 -28.82
N GLY A 268 -3.65 -21.04 -29.25
CA GLY A 268 -4.36 -21.95 -28.33
C GLY A 268 -3.45 -22.90 -27.56
N ASN A 269 -2.17 -22.97 -27.93
CA ASN A 269 -1.14 -23.80 -27.30
C ASN A 269 -0.39 -23.07 -26.18
N VAL A 270 -0.91 -21.94 -25.70
CA VAL A 270 -0.44 -21.29 -24.48
C VAL A 270 -1.58 -21.14 -23.47
N GLU A 271 -1.23 -21.22 -22.19
CA GLU A 271 -2.18 -21.10 -21.09
C GLU A 271 -1.65 -20.13 -20.03
N ILE A 272 -2.58 -19.38 -19.41
CA ILE A 272 -2.27 -18.56 -18.24
C ILE A 272 -2.26 -19.43 -16.99
N VAL A 273 -1.13 -19.43 -16.29
CA VAL A 273 -0.94 -20.13 -15.03
C VAL A 273 -0.57 -19.16 -13.91
N THR A 274 -0.80 -19.59 -12.68
CA THR A 274 -0.33 -18.83 -11.50
C THR A 274 1.14 -19.12 -11.28
N VAL A 275 1.99 -18.08 -11.30
CA VAL A 275 3.44 -18.18 -11.15
C VAL A 275 3.86 -17.62 -9.79
N GLY A 276 3.66 -18.42 -8.73
CA GLY A 276 4.12 -18.13 -7.37
C GLY A 276 3.91 -16.67 -6.93
N LYS A 277 5.01 -15.97 -6.64
CA LYS A 277 5.00 -14.56 -6.19
C LYS A 277 4.87 -13.51 -7.31
N PHE A 278 4.91 -13.93 -8.57
CA PHE A 278 4.90 -13.06 -9.75
C PHE A 278 3.50 -12.84 -10.33
N GLY A 279 2.49 -13.54 -9.81
CA GLY A 279 1.10 -13.38 -10.21
C GLY A 279 0.73 -14.39 -11.30
N PHE A 280 0.30 -13.91 -12.45
CA PHE A 280 -0.05 -14.74 -13.60
C PHE A 280 1.09 -14.69 -14.62
N GLY A 281 1.36 -15.82 -15.26
CA GLY A 281 2.29 -15.93 -16.37
C GLY A 281 1.73 -16.85 -17.43
N MET A 282 2.41 -16.92 -18.57
CA MET A 282 1.98 -17.73 -19.69
C MET A 282 2.97 -18.86 -19.93
N ILE A 283 2.47 -20.08 -20.11
CA ILE A 283 3.28 -21.25 -20.45
C ILE A 283 2.80 -21.85 -21.77
N ALA A 284 3.70 -22.49 -22.50
CA ALA A 284 3.31 -23.35 -23.61
C ALA A 284 2.80 -24.68 -23.05
N VAL A 285 1.64 -25.15 -23.55
CA VAL A 285 1.09 -26.46 -23.17
C VAL A 285 1.56 -27.59 -24.10
N MET A 286 2.26 -27.25 -25.18
CA MET A 286 2.93 -28.17 -26.10
C MET A 286 4.10 -27.48 -26.80
N ASP A 287 4.93 -28.27 -27.48
CA ASP A 287 6.04 -27.74 -28.27
C ASP A 287 5.53 -26.85 -29.42
N LEU A 288 6.09 -25.64 -29.51
CA LEU A 288 5.78 -24.68 -30.56
C LEU A 288 6.86 -24.73 -31.64
N ASN A 289 6.47 -24.81 -32.91
CA ASN A 289 7.44 -24.69 -34.00
C ASN A 289 8.06 -23.28 -34.02
N GLN A 290 9.32 -23.20 -34.41
CA GLN A 290 10.00 -21.92 -34.58
C GLN A 290 9.24 -21.02 -35.56
N LYS A 291 9.22 -19.71 -35.24
CA LYS A 291 8.58 -18.64 -36.04
C LYS A 291 7.04 -18.70 -36.12
N ILE A 292 6.37 -19.51 -35.29
CA ILE A 292 4.92 -19.39 -35.12
C ILE A 292 4.61 -18.12 -34.29
N PRO A 293 3.75 -17.21 -34.77
CA PRO A 293 3.25 -16.10 -33.96
C PRO A 293 2.50 -16.63 -32.73
N ILE A 294 2.85 -16.13 -31.54
CA ILE A 294 2.15 -16.48 -30.30
C ILE A 294 0.88 -15.62 -30.14
N GLY A 295 0.86 -14.42 -30.70
CA GLY A 295 -0.26 -13.49 -30.69
C GLY A 295 0.24 -12.05 -30.78
N GLU A 296 -0.69 -11.11 -30.90
CA GLU A 296 -0.38 -9.67 -30.87
C GLU A 296 -0.49 -9.09 -29.47
N TYR A 297 0.34 -8.10 -29.14
CA TYR A 297 0.21 -7.35 -27.89
C TYR A 297 -0.91 -6.31 -28.01
N ILE A 298 -2.06 -6.56 -27.39
CA ILE A 298 -3.26 -5.75 -27.54
C ILE A 298 -3.44 -4.81 -26.34
N GLY A 299 -3.99 -3.61 -26.56
CA GLY A 299 -4.31 -2.69 -25.46
C GLY A 299 -4.99 -1.39 -25.89
N GLU A 300 -5.04 -0.43 -24.96
CA GLU A 300 -5.48 0.93 -25.24
C GLU A 300 -4.34 1.73 -25.91
N LEU A 301 -4.56 2.23 -27.12
CA LEU A 301 -3.61 3.09 -27.82
C LEU A 301 -3.65 4.49 -27.21
N ILE A 302 -2.52 4.92 -26.64
CA ILE A 302 -2.35 6.21 -25.97
C ILE A 302 -1.17 7.00 -26.55
N SER A 303 -1.20 8.32 -26.37
CA SER A 303 -0.11 9.19 -26.81
C SER A 303 1.03 9.18 -25.78
N LYS A 304 2.22 9.63 -26.19
CA LYS A 304 3.35 9.83 -25.25
C LYS A 304 2.96 10.71 -24.04
N PRO A 305 2.36 11.90 -24.20
CA PRO A 305 1.97 12.71 -23.06
C PRO A 305 0.98 12.02 -22.11
N GLU A 306 0.06 11.20 -22.63
CA GLU A 306 -0.89 10.47 -21.78
C GLU A 306 -0.21 9.31 -21.03
N CYS A 307 0.71 8.59 -21.69
CA CYS A 307 1.54 7.58 -21.05
C CYS A 307 2.36 8.19 -19.90
N ASP A 308 3.06 9.29 -20.16
CA ASP A 308 3.89 9.98 -19.17
C ASP A 308 3.01 10.51 -18.01
N ARG A 309 1.83 11.06 -18.31
CA ARG A 309 0.87 11.50 -17.28
C ARG A 309 0.42 10.35 -16.36
N ARG A 310 0.10 9.17 -16.92
CA ARG A 310 -0.27 7.98 -16.13
C ARG A 310 0.89 7.48 -15.26
N LYS A 311 2.12 7.51 -15.80
CA LYS A 311 3.35 7.14 -15.07
C LYS A 311 3.60 8.05 -13.88
N ASN A 312 3.58 9.37 -14.09
CA ASN A 312 3.74 10.35 -13.03
C ASN A 312 2.68 10.18 -11.93
N LEU A 313 1.41 9.93 -12.30
CA LEU A 313 0.36 9.67 -11.31
C LEU A 313 0.63 8.43 -10.45
N GLY A 314 1.22 7.38 -11.01
CA GLY A 314 1.58 6.18 -10.25
C GLY A 314 2.80 6.39 -9.35
N GLU A 315 3.78 7.17 -9.79
CA GLU A 315 4.91 7.58 -8.94
C GLU A 315 4.43 8.42 -7.76
N ASP A 316 3.58 9.42 -8.01
CA ASP A 316 3.01 10.32 -7.00
C ASP A 316 2.08 9.62 -6.02
N SER A 317 1.41 8.54 -6.44
CA SER A 317 0.52 7.76 -5.58
C SER A 317 1.28 6.90 -4.57
N HIS A 318 2.57 6.64 -4.82
CA HIS A 318 3.40 5.69 -4.09
C HIS A 318 2.81 4.30 -3.98
N ASP A 319 1.96 3.89 -4.93
CA ASP A 319 1.39 2.55 -4.97
C ASP A 319 2.49 1.52 -5.24
N SER A 320 2.78 0.66 -4.25
CA SER A 320 3.75 -0.43 -4.38
C SER A 320 3.26 -1.54 -5.32
N GLU A 321 2.00 -1.47 -5.74
CA GLU A 321 1.38 -2.37 -6.72
C GLU A 321 1.08 -1.68 -8.05
N CYS A 322 1.70 -0.52 -8.30
CA CYS A 322 1.53 0.18 -9.56
C CYS A 322 1.97 -0.71 -10.73
N MET A 323 1.17 -0.72 -11.79
CA MET A 323 1.43 -1.53 -12.99
C MET A 323 1.38 -0.65 -14.22
N PHE A 324 2.42 -0.76 -15.05
CA PHE A 324 2.49 -0.12 -16.36
C PHE A 324 2.74 -1.19 -17.42
N TYR A 325 1.66 -1.77 -17.94
CA TYR A 325 1.71 -2.73 -19.06
C TYR A 325 1.76 -1.96 -20.38
N THR A 326 2.81 -1.16 -20.58
CA THR A 326 2.94 -0.28 -21.74
C THR A 326 3.99 -0.77 -22.72
N PHE A 327 3.61 -0.96 -23.98
CA PHE A 327 4.52 -1.23 -25.09
C PHE A 327 4.64 0.01 -25.98
N GLU A 328 5.87 0.44 -26.30
CA GLU A 328 6.10 1.56 -27.23
C GLU A 328 6.06 1.07 -28.66
N SER A 329 5.32 1.76 -29.53
CA SER A 329 5.24 1.46 -30.95
C SER A 329 5.29 2.75 -31.78
N ASP A 330 5.44 2.58 -33.09
CA ASP A 330 5.55 3.67 -34.04
C ASP A 330 4.37 3.63 -35.02
N VAL A 331 3.79 4.79 -35.29
CA VAL A 331 2.79 5.00 -36.34
C VAL A 331 3.27 6.04 -37.33
N PHE A 332 2.89 5.88 -38.59
CA PHE A 332 3.18 6.84 -39.65
C PHE A 332 1.95 7.69 -39.94
N VAL A 333 2.06 9.00 -39.70
CA VAL A 333 0.98 9.97 -39.92
C VAL A 333 1.47 11.00 -40.93
N GLY A 334 0.90 11.01 -42.13
CA GLY A 334 1.33 11.91 -43.21
C GLY A 334 2.83 11.78 -43.54
N GLY A 335 3.34 10.54 -43.59
CA GLY A 335 4.75 10.24 -43.83
C GLY A 335 5.70 10.52 -42.66
N LYS A 336 5.21 11.10 -41.55
CA LYS A 336 6.01 11.34 -40.35
C LYS A 336 5.82 10.24 -39.32
N LYS A 337 6.93 9.68 -38.87
CA LYS A 337 6.98 8.71 -37.78
C LYS A 337 6.61 9.39 -36.45
N ARG A 338 5.69 8.79 -35.69
CA ARG A 338 5.25 9.25 -34.37
C ARG A 338 5.20 8.08 -33.40
N LYS A 339 5.62 8.32 -32.16
CA LYS A 339 5.52 7.32 -31.09
C LYS A 339 4.10 7.26 -30.53
N ILE A 340 3.62 6.05 -30.33
CA ILE A 340 2.41 5.70 -29.59
C ILE A 340 2.75 4.65 -28.53
N TYR A 341 1.85 4.44 -27.58
CA TYR A 341 1.98 3.40 -26.57
C TYR A 341 0.72 2.54 -26.56
N ILE A 342 0.90 1.24 -26.38
CA ILE A 342 -0.16 0.25 -26.22
C ILE A 342 -0.22 -0.10 -24.73
N ASP A 343 -1.29 0.30 -24.04
CA ASP A 343 -1.51 0.04 -22.61
C ASP A 343 -2.42 -1.17 -22.39
N GLY A 344 -1.83 -2.29 -21.99
CA GLY A 344 -2.48 -3.58 -21.78
C GLY A 344 -3.28 -3.69 -20.48
N ALA A 345 -3.20 -2.71 -19.57
CA ALA A 345 -3.68 -2.85 -18.20
C ALA A 345 -5.20 -3.08 -18.02
N GLN A 346 -6.01 -2.83 -19.07
CA GLN A 346 -7.48 -2.90 -19.02
C GLN A 346 -8.13 -3.68 -20.16
N ILE A 347 -7.46 -3.75 -21.30
CA ILE A 347 -8.03 -4.21 -22.58
C ILE A 347 -7.11 -5.24 -23.22
N GLY A 348 -6.05 -5.63 -22.50
CA GLY A 348 -5.10 -6.61 -22.93
C GLY A 348 -5.73 -7.95 -23.27
N ASN A 349 -4.90 -8.77 -23.88
CA ASN A 349 -5.08 -10.21 -24.01
C ASN A 349 -4.09 -10.92 -23.08
N GLU A 350 -3.92 -12.21 -23.27
CA GLU A 350 -3.06 -13.08 -22.46
C GLU A 350 -1.56 -12.72 -22.53
N LEU A 351 -1.18 -11.83 -23.46
CA LEU A 351 0.20 -11.34 -23.65
C LEU A 351 0.49 -10.03 -22.89
N ALA A 352 -0.51 -9.44 -22.25
CA ALA A 352 -0.44 -8.13 -21.60
C ALA A 352 0.07 -8.16 -20.14
#